data_AF-A0A1H8JS37-F1
#
_entry.id   AF-A0A1H8JS37-F1
#
_cell.length_a   1.000
_cell.length_b   1.000
_cell.length_c   1.000
_cell.angle_alpha   90.00
_cell.angle_beta   90.00
_cell.angle_gamma   90.00
#
_symmetry.space_group_name_H-M   'P 1'
#
loop_
_entity.id
_entity.type
_entity.pdbx_description
1 polymer ?
#
loop_
_entity_poly.entity_id
_entity_poly.type
_entity_poly.pdbx_seq_one_letter_code
_entity_poly.pdbx_strand_id
1 'polypeptide(L)'
;MPVSDSARTCWIAAAIAGLLVWISTSAIGSMRWYEGLVLGGLTVWILGSLLVWIACKGPAAMDGGAWQPPAAPAVAPAPTPVAMAPVADAAQPLAAQEMAAEPDDLKQIKGIGPKLEEVLHAGGVTRFAQIAAWDDAEIDRFAELIGRMGSRIRSDDWVGQARDLAAKKGGAA
;
A
#
# COMPACT_ATOMS: atom_id res chain seq x y z
N MET A 1 -11.97 -2.40 7.80
CA MET A 1 -13.05 -3.33 8.20
C MET A 1 -12.41 -4.51 8.92
N PRO A 2 -12.89 -4.92 10.10
CA PRO A 2 -12.36 -6.08 10.79
C PRO A 2 -12.54 -7.31 9.88
N VAL A 3 -11.45 -8.04 9.64
CA VAL A 3 -11.37 -9.17 8.69
C VAL A 3 -12.41 -10.26 8.99
N SER A 4 -12.84 -10.34 10.25
CA SER A 4 -13.85 -11.24 10.79
C SER A 4 -15.26 -11.02 10.21
N ASP A 5 -15.62 -9.78 9.89
CA ASP A 5 -16.96 -9.45 9.37
C ASP A 5 -17.08 -9.78 7.88
N SER A 6 -16.04 -9.53 7.08
CA SER A 6 -16.03 -9.91 5.65
C SER A 6 -16.16 -11.41 5.43
N ALA A 7 -15.51 -12.23 6.26
CA ALA A 7 -15.61 -13.68 6.16
C ALA A 7 -17.04 -14.17 6.46
N ARG A 8 -17.70 -13.62 7.49
CA ARG A 8 -19.08 -13.97 7.87
C ARG A 8 -20.08 -13.53 6.80
N THR A 9 -19.93 -12.32 6.27
CA THR A 9 -20.81 -11.79 5.21
C THR A 9 -20.69 -12.59 3.91
N CYS A 10 -19.48 -13.06 3.55
CA CYS A 10 -19.27 -13.90 2.37
C CYS A 10 -19.93 -15.29 2.50
N TRP A 11 -19.85 -15.91 3.69
CA TRP A 11 -20.51 -17.19 3.95
C TRP A 11 -22.04 -17.09 3.93
N ILE A 12 -22.60 -15.99 4.43
CA ILE A 12 -24.05 -15.74 4.39
C ILE A 12 -24.53 -15.59 2.93
N ALA A 13 -23.80 -14.83 2.11
CA ALA A 13 -24.14 -14.65 0.69
C ALA A 13 -24.09 -15.97 -0.09
N ALA A 14 -23.08 -16.81 0.16
CA ALA A 14 -22.97 -18.14 -0.47
C ALA A 14 -24.11 -19.09 -0.05
N ALA A 15 -24.52 -19.05 1.23
CA ALA A 15 -25.64 -19.83 1.73
C ALA A 15 -26.98 -19.42 1.08
N ILE A 16 -27.21 -18.12 0.89
CA ILE A 16 -28.42 -17.60 0.22
C ILE A 16 -28.45 -18.02 -1.26
N ALA A 17 -27.34 -17.89 -1.98
CA ALA A 17 -27.25 -18.33 -3.38
C ALA A 17 -27.51 -19.84 -3.53
N GLY A 18 -26.97 -20.63 -2.61
CA GLY A 18 -27.23 -22.08 -2.51
C GLY A 18 -28.69 -22.44 -2.32
N LEU A 19 -29.33 -21.78 -1.36
CA LEU A 19 -30.74 -21.99 -1.06
C LEU A 19 -31.63 -21.62 -2.25
N LEU A 20 -31.32 -20.53 -2.95
CA LEU A 20 -32.06 -20.10 -4.14
C LEU A 20 -31.95 -21.09 -5.30
N VAL A 21 -30.77 -21.69 -5.52
CA VAL A 21 -30.56 -22.73 -6.53
C VAL A 21 -31.28 -24.03 -6.14
N TRP A 22 -31.25 -24.41 -4.86
CA TRP A 22 -31.97 -25.59 -4.35
C TRP A 22 -33.49 -25.44 -4.48
N ILE A 23 -34.03 -24.27 -4.13
CA ILE A 23 -35.46 -23.95 -4.29
C ILE A 23 -35.85 -23.94 -5.78
N SER A 24 -35.04 -23.33 -6.65
CA SER A 24 -35.34 -23.27 -8.09
C SER A 24 -35.31 -24.66 -8.75
N THR A 25 -34.39 -25.52 -8.32
CA THR A 25 -34.23 -26.88 -8.88
C THR A 25 -35.31 -27.83 -8.34
N SER A 26 -35.74 -27.67 -7.09
CA SER A 26 -36.80 -28.51 -6.50
C SER A 26 -38.21 -28.22 -7.05
N ALA A 27 -38.41 -27.09 -7.74
CA ALA A 27 -39.70 -26.72 -8.32
C ALA A 27 -39.99 -27.31 -9.72
N ILE A 28 -38.99 -27.90 -10.42
CA ILE A 28 -39.08 -28.12 -11.89
C ILE A 28 -39.10 -29.59 -12.33
N GLY A 29 -38.88 -30.61 -11.47
CA GLY A 29 -38.94 -31.98 -11.98
C GLY A 29 -39.00 -33.10 -10.95
N SER A 30 -39.61 -34.21 -11.34
CA SER A 30 -39.72 -35.49 -10.62
C SER A 30 -38.39 -36.23 -10.46
N MET A 31 -37.27 -35.50 -10.36
CA MET A 31 -35.95 -36.05 -10.11
C MET A 31 -35.79 -36.30 -8.61
N ARG A 32 -35.14 -37.40 -8.28
CA ARG A 32 -35.06 -37.93 -6.92
C ARG A 32 -34.42 -36.86 -6.02
N TRP A 33 -35.16 -36.40 -5.01
CA TRP A 33 -34.85 -35.28 -4.09
C TRP A 33 -33.40 -35.20 -3.59
N TYR A 34 -32.70 -36.33 -3.52
CA TYR A 34 -31.28 -36.39 -3.16
C TYR A 34 -30.36 -35.73 -4.20
N GLU A 35 -30.69 -35.76 -5.50
CA GLU A 35 -29.85 -35.13 -6.53
C GLU A 35 -29.84 -33.61 -6.39
N GLY A 36 -30.98 -33.02 -6.04
CA GLY A 36 -31.06 -31.58 -5.73
C GLY A 36 -30.26 -31.21 -4.48
N LEU A 37 -30.27 -32.05 -3.44
CA LEU A 37 -29.46 -31.83 -2.25
C LEU A 37 -27.96 -31.95 -2.53
N VAL A 38 -27.55 -32.95 -3.33
CA VAL A 38 -26.14 -33.17 -3.67
C VAL A 38 -25.62 -32.06 -4.60
N LEU A 39 -26.35 -31.70 -5.67
CA LEU A 39 -25.93 -30.59 -6.55
C LEU A 39 -25.96 -29.25 -5.82
N GLY A 40 -27.01 -28.96 -5.03
CA GLY A 40 -27.11 -27.71 -4.27
C GLY A 40 -25.98 -27.56 -3.26
N GLY A 41 -25.73 -28.60 -2.47
CA GLY A 41 -24.62 -28.63 -1.51
C GLY A 41 -23.25 -28.49 -2.17
N LEU A 42 -23.03 -29.16 -3.30
CA LEU A 42 -21.77 -29.10 -4.03
C LEU A 42 -21.53 -27.72 -4.66
N THR A 43 -22.58 -27.07 -5.19
CA THR A 43 -22.47 -25.70 -5.71
C THR A 43 -22.16 -24.69 -4.60
N VAL A 44 -22.79 -24.81 -3.43
CA VAL A 44 -22.48 -23.96 -2.25
C VAL A 44 -21.05 -24.17 -1.79
N TRP A 45 -20.63 -25.43 -1.71
CA TRP A 45 -19.29 -25.79 -1.26
C TRP A 45 -18.20 -25.29 -2.21
N ILE A 46 -18.39 -25.48 -3.52
CA ILE A 46 -17.43 -25.05 -4.55
C ILE A 46 -17.41 -23.53 -4.68
N LEU A 47 -18.57 -22.88 -4.87
CA LEU A 47 -18.63 -21.45 -5.11
C LEU A 47 -18.26 -20.66 -3.85
N GLY A 48 -18.69 -21.10 -2.67
CA GLY A 48 -18.29 -20.52 -1.38
C GLY A 48 -16.79 -20.66 -1.11
N SER A 49 -16.21 -21.84 -1.35
CA SER A 49 -14.76 -22.05 -1.18
C SER A 49 -13.94 -21.23 -2.19
N LEU A 50 -14.41 -21.13 -3.44
CA LEU A 50 -13.74 -20.34 -4.48
C LEU A 50 -13.79 -18.83 -4.19
N LEU A 51 -14.95 -18.30 -3.76
CA LEU A 51 -15.10 -16.89 -3.37
C LEU A 51 -14.23 -16.54 -2.15
N VAL A 52 -14.17 -17.40 -1.14
CA VAL A 52 -13.29 -17.18 0.04
C VAL A 52 -11.81 -17.26 -0.35
N TRP A 53 -11.44 -18.21 -1.22
CA TRP A 53 -10.07 -18.33 -1.70
C TRP A 53 -9.64 -17.11 -2.53
N ILE A 54 -10.47 -16.64 -3.46
CA ILE A 54 -10.17 -15.46 -4.30
C ILE A 54 -10.20 -14.16 -3.49
N ALA A 55 -11.23 -13.93 -2.68
CA ALA A 55 -11.45 -12.64 -2.03
C ALA A 55 -10.73 -12.47 -0.68
N CYS A 56 -10.52 -13.57 0.07
CA CYS A 56 -9.88 -13.51 1.39
C CYS A 56 -8.46 -14.10 1.43
N LYS A 57 -8.14 -15.08 0.58
CA LYS A 57 -6.81 -15.71 0.58
C LYS A 57 -5.88 -15.16 -0.50
N GLY A 58 -6.40 -14.84 -1.69
CA GLY A 58 -5.62 -14.52 -2.88
C GLY A 58 -4.69 -15.67 -3.32
N PRO A 59 -4.42 -15.87 -4.62
CA PRO A 59 -3.32 -16.74 -5.02
C PRO A 59 -2.01 -16.22 -4.42
N ALA A 60 -1.14 -17.13 -3.96
CA ALA A 60 0.11 -16.86 -3.25
C ALA A 60 1.21 -16.26 -4.16
N ALA A 61 0.87 -15.19 -4.87
CA ALA A 61 1.81 -14.27 -5.45
C ALA A 61 1.45 -12.88 -4.91
N MET A 62 2.34 -12.29 -4.11
CA MET A 62 2.32 -10.89 -3.64
C MET A 62 1.66 -10.59 -2.29
N ASP A 63 2.06 -11.29 -1.22
CA ASP A 63 1.86 -10.85 0.17
C ASP A 63 3.03 -10.02 0.71
N GLY A 64 4.02 -9.67 -0.12
CA GLY A 64 5.17 -8.84 0.27
C GLY A 64 6.08 -9.46 1.34
N GLY A 65 5.75 -10.66 1.84
CA GLY A 65 6.57 -11.41 2.80
C GLY A 65 7.86 -11.95 2.21
N ALA A 66 7.94 -12.04 0.87
CA ALA A 66 9.16 -12.38 0.15
C ALA A 66 10.07 -11.16 -0.11
N TRP A 67 9.65 -9.95 0.27
CA TRP A 67 10.52 -8.77 0.22
C TRP A 67 11.40 -8.76 1.47
N GLN A 68 12.55 -9.44 1.36
CA GLN A 68 13.66 -9.28 2.29
C GLN A 68 14.56 -8.18 1.70
N PRO A 69 14.64 -6.98 2.31
CA PRO A 69 15.64 -6.01 1.88
C PRO A 69 17.02 -6.67 2.02
N PRO A 70 17.94 -6.52 1.06
CA PRO A 70 19.33 -6.87 1.31
C PRO A 70 19.76 -6.10 2.55
N ALA A 71 20.25 -6.82 3.57
CA ALA A 71 20.68 -6.23 4.82
C ALA A 71 21.61 -5.05 4.50
N ALA A 72 21.15 -3.84 4.82
CA ALA A 72 21.97 -2.65 4.68
C ALA A 72 23.29 -2.93 5.41
N PRO A 73 24.45 -2.81 4.74
CA PRO A 73 25.72 -3.00 5.43
C PRO A 73 25.74 -2.03 6.61
N ALA A 74 25.86 -2.59 7.82
CA ALA A 74 25.95 -1.83 9.05
C ALA A 74 27.03 -0.76 8.87
N VAL A 75 26.58 0.49 8.84
CA VAL A 75 27.47 1.64 8.71
C VAL A 75 28.32 1.67 9.97
N ALA A 76 29.61 1.38 9.81
CA ALA A 76 30.62 1.53 10.84
C ALA A 76 30.62 2.97 11.40
N PRO A 77 30.99 3.17 12.67
CA PRO A 77 30.87 4.45 13.35
C PRO A 77 31.66 5.56 12.62
N ALA A 78 31.03 6.73 12.53
CA ALA A 78 31.51 7.93 11.89
C ALA A 78 32.94 8.32 12.32
N PRO A 79 33.83 8.70 11.38
CA PRO A 79 35.06 9.38 11.74
C PRO A 79 34.78 10.84 12.11
N THR A 80 35.42 11.25 13.20
CA THR A 80 35.50 12.61 13.76
C THR A 80 35.94 13.66 12.73
N PRO A 81 35.44 14.91 12.80
CA PRO A 81 35.74 15.95 11.84
C PRO A 81 37.15 16.50 12.10
N VAL A 82 38.06 16.28 11.16
CA VAL A 82 39.31 17.05 11.06
C VAL A 82 39.09 18.20 10.07
N ALA A 83 39.13 19.41 10.63
CA ALA A 83 39.10 20.66 9.90
C ALA A 83 40.31 20.80 8.98
N MET A 84 40.07 21.19 7.72
CA MET A 84 41.09 21.82 6.89
C MET A 84 40.46 22.94 6.04
N ALA A 85 41.12 24.09 6.10
CA ALA A 85 40.73 25.40 5.57
C ALA A 85 40.84 25.46 4.02
N PRO A 86 40.37 26.54 3.36
CA PRO A 86 39.74 26.49 2.04
C PRO A 86 40.74 26.64 0.88
N VAL A 87 40.45 25.95 -0.23
CA VAL A 87 40.92 26.35 -1.56
C VAL A 87 39.74 26.87 -2.35
N ALA A 88 39.75 28.19 -2.55
CA ALA A 88 38.96 28.86 -3.57
C ALA A 88 39.63 28.63 -4.93
N ASP A 89 38.91 28.07 -5.90
CA ASP A 89 38.72 28.72 -7.21
C ASP A 89 37.60 28.03 -8.02
N ALA A 90 36.61 28.85 -8.38
CA ALA A 90 35.73 28.79 -9.54
C ALA A 90 35.08 27.46 -10.00
N ALA A 91 33.92 27.14 -9.42
CA ALA A 91 32.66 26.93 -10.16
C ALA A 91 31.46 26.91 -9.19
N GLN A 92 30.54 27.86 -9.33
CA GLN A 92 29.26 27.94 -8.62
C GLN A 92 28.18 28.44 -9.60
N PRO A 93 26.86 28.25 -9.35
CA PRO A 93 26.19 27.59 -8.22
C PRO A 93 25.01 26.66 -8.65
N LEU A 94 24.24 26.13 -7.67
CA LEU A 94 23.10 25.18 -7.74
C LEU A 94 23.54 23.72 -7.97
N ALA A 95 23.36 22.74 -7.09
CA ALA A 95 22.44 22.58 -5.97
C ALA A 95 23.01 21.55 -4.97
N ALA A 96 24.11 21.89 -4.30
CA ALA A 96 24.65 21.06 -3.20
C ALA A 96 24.52 21.76 -1.83
N GLN A 97 23.73 22.83 -1.77
CA GLN A 97 23.25 23.42 -0.52
C GLN A 97 21.82 23.00 -0.25
N GLU A 98 21.50 21.71 -0.34
CA GLU A 98 20.56 21.21 0.66
C GLU A 98 21.39 20.99 1.91
N MET A 99 21.47 22.08 2.70
CA MET A 99 21.60 22.00 4.14
C MET A 99 20.95 20.70 4.61
N ALA A 100 21.64 20.00 5.51
CA ALA A 100 21.09 18.94 6.33
C ALA A 100 19.90 19.51 7.13
N ALA A 101 18.81 19.81 6.44
CA ALA A 101 17.52 20.08 7.00
C ALA A 101 17.06 18.73 7.52
N GLU A 102 16.69 18.74 8.78
CA GLU A 102 16.14 17.61 9.49
C GLU A 102 15.03 16.97 8.64
N PRO A 103 15.04 15.62 8.49
CA PRO A 103 13.99 14.92 7.77
C PRO A 103 12.61 15.37 8.26
N ASP A 104 11.70 15.60 7.32
CA ASP A 104 10.32 15.90 7.66
C ASP A 104 9.62 14.65 8.17
N ASP A 105 8.69 14.83 9.12
CA ASP A 105 7.79 13.77 9.53
C ASP A 105 6.70 13.56 8.46
N LEU A 106 6.98 12.69 7.49
CA LEU A 106 6.06 12.40 6.38
C LEU A 106 4.73 11.80 6.85
N LYS A 107 4.63 11.27 8.08
CA LYS A 107 3.37 10.75 8.65
C LYS A 107 2.32 11.83 8.88
N GLN A 108 2.68 13.10 8.78
CA GLN A 108 1.72 14.21 8.82
C GLN A 108 0.78 14.21 7.59
N ILE A 109 1.18 13.60 6.48
CA ILE A 109 0.31 13.42 5.31
C ILE A 109 -0.65 12.26 5.58
N LYS A 110 -1.95 12.52 5.44
CA LYS A 110 -2.99 11.52 5.63
C LYS A 110 -2.79 10.36 4.66
N GLY A 111 -2.57 9.17 5.22
CA GLY A 111 -2.37 7.94 4.47
C GLY A 111 -0.94 7.44 4.43
N ILE A 112 0.03 8.25 4.87
CA ILE A 112 1.40 7.80 5.13
C ILE A 112 1.48 7.23 6.55
N GLY A 113 1.66 5.92 6.65
CA GLY A 113 1.97 5.24 7.92
C GLY A 113 3.47 5.03 8.11
N PRO A 114 3.93 4.56 9.28
CA PRO A 114 5.36 4.38 9.59
C PRO A 114 6.08 3.49 8.57
N LYS A 115 5.40 2.44 8.07
CA LYS A 115 5.96 1.53 7.06
C LYS A 115 6.08 2.17 5.66
N LEU A 116 5.22 3.14 5.34
CA LEU A 116 5.28 3.87 4.07
C LEU A 116 6.38 4.92 4.13
N GLU A 117 6.48 5.63 5.25
CA GLU A 117 7.59 6.56 5.52
C GLU A 117 8.95 5.87 5.35
N GLU A 118 9.14 4.67 5.91
CA GLU A 118 10.36 3.88 5.71
C GLU A 118 10.66 3.60 4.22
N VAL A 119 9.64 3.27 3.43
CA VAL A 119 9.79 3.00 1.99
C VAL A 119 10.12 4.29 1.23
N LEU A 120 9.48 5.42 1.57
CA LEU A 120 9.78 6.72 0.97
C LEU A 120 11.21 7.15 1.31
N HIS A 121 11.62 7.00 2.57
CA HIS A 121 12.97 7.31 3.03
C HIS A 121 14.00 6.42 2.32
N ALA A 122 13.73 5.12 2.16
CA ALA A 122 14.57 4.21 1.37
C ALA A 122 14.61 4.60 -0.12
N GLY A 123 13.54 5.21 -0.64
CA GLY A 123 13.46 5.80 -1.97
C GLY A 123 14.10 7.18 -2.11
N GLY A 124 14.72 7.72 -1.05
CA GLY A 124 15.38 9.04 -1.05
C GLY A 124 14.45 10.23 -0.80
N VAL A 125 13.18 9.97 -0.49
CA VAL A 125 12.18 11.00 -0.22
C VAL A 125 12.06 11.17 1.29
N THR A 126 12.52 12.30 1.80
CA THR A 126 12.61 12.60 3.24
C THR A 126 12.00 13.95 3.61
N ARG A 127 11.46 14.67 2.61
CA ARG A 127 10.97 16.05 2.77
C ARG A 127 9.61 16.23 2.11
N PHE A 128 8.75 17.07 2.68
CA PHE A 128 7.46 17.42 2.07
C PHE A 128 7.66 18.13 0.72
N ALA A 129 8.70 18.95 0.60
CA ALA A 129 9.01 19.67 -0.63
C ALA A 129 9.27 18.73 -1.83
N GLN A 130 9.84 17.54 -1.58
CA GLN A 130 10.09 16.55 -2.62
C GLN A 130 8.79 15.93 -3.12
N ILE A 131 7.87 15.59 -2.20
CA ILE A 131 6.54 15.04 -2.54
C ILE A 131 5.68 16.11 -3.25
N ALA A 132 5.76 17.35 -2.80
CA ALA A 132 5.06 18.49 -3.39
C ALA A 132 5.45 18.78 -4.85
N ALA A 133 6.67 18.36 -5.23
CA ALA A 133 7.25 18.52 -6.55
C ALA A 133 7.02 17.31 -7.48
N TRP A 134 6.42 16.22 -7.00
CA TRP A 134 6.13 15.05 -7.83
C TRP A 134 5.20 15.41 -8.99
N ASP A 135 5.57 14.96 -10.18
CA ASP A 135 4.70 14.89 -11.34
C ASP A 135 3.92 13.58 -11.39
N ASP A 136 3.03 13.44 -12.39
CA ASP A 136 2.22 12.23 -12.55
C ASP A 136 3.06 10.95 -12.73
N ALA A 137 4.24 11.05 -13.35
CA ALA A 137 5.12 9.92 -13.58
C ALA A 137 5.85 9.50 -12.29
N GLU A 138 6.27 10.45 -11.46
CA GLU A 138 6.81 10.16 -10.13
C GLU A 138 5.74 9.56 -9.23
N ILE A 139 4.51 10.09 -9.26
CA ILE A 139 3.37 9.52 -8.53
C ILE A 139 3.16 8.06 -8.93
N ASP A 140 3.17 7.74 -10.23
CA ASP A 140 3.00 6.37 -10.71
C ASP A 140 4.18 5.47 -10.31
N ARG A 141 5.42 5.95 -10.43
CA ARG A 141 6.62 5.23 -10.01
C ARG A 141 6.58 4.88 -8.51
N PHE A 142 6.23 5.84 -7.66
CA PHE A 142 6.12 5.60 -6.22
C PHE A 142 4.87 4.79 -5.87
N ALA A 143 3.78 4.92 -6.63
CA ALA A 143 2.61 4.07 -6.46
C ALA A 143 2.91 2.60 -6.75
N GLU A 144 3.69 2.31 -7.80
CA GLU A 144 4.16 0.96 -8.11
C GLU A 144 5.12 0.43 -7.03
N LEU A 145 6.04 1.26 -6.54
CA LEU A 145 6.97 0.89 -5.47
C LEU A 145 6.23 0.52 -4.17
N ILE A 146 5.17 1.25 -3.85
CA ILE A 146 4.34 1.05 -2.66
C ILE A 146 3.31 -0.08 -2.86
N GLY A 147 2.94 -0.39 -4.10
CA GLY A 147 2.01 -1.45 -4.46
C GLY A 147 0.56 -1.12 -4.07
N ARG A 148 -0.09 -2.02 -3.32
CA ARG A 148 -1.52 -1.92 -2.99
C ARG A 148 -1.92 -0.59 -2.31
N MET A 149 -1.00 0.03 -1.56
CA MET A 149 -1.24 1.32 -0.90
C MET A 149 -0.88 2.52 -1.78
N GLY A 150 -0.27 2.32 -2.95
CA GLY A 150 0.13 3.37 -3.88
C GLY A 150 -1.05 4.13 -4.48
N SER A 151 -2.22 3.47 -4.61
CA SER A 151 -3.47 4.14 -5.02
C SER A 151 -3.84 5.30 -4.09
N ARG A 152 -3.39 5.28 -2.83
CA ARG A 152 -3.70 6.32 -1.85
C ARG A 152 -2.95 7.63 -2.11
N ILE A 153 -1.85 7.61 -2.87
CA ILE A 153 -1.11 8.82 -3.21
C ILE A 153 -2.02 9.82 -3.94
N ARG A 154 -2.82 9.32 -4.90
CA ARG A 154 -3.83 10.12 -5.61
C ARG A 154 -5.12 10.28 -4.82
N SER A 155 -5.65 9.20 -4.22
CA SER A 155 -6.95 9.25 -3.53
C SER A 155 -6.95 10.15 -2.30
N ASP A 156 -5.85 10.18 -1.54
CA ASP A 156 -5.67 11.05 -0.39
C ASP A 156 -4.98 12.38 -0.78
N ASP A 157 -4.68 12.65 -2.05
CA ASP A 157 -3.99 13.88 -2.52
C ASP A 157 -2.71 14.22 -1.73
N TRP A 158 -1.73 13.32 -1.78
CA TRP A 158 -0.49 13.50 -1.03
C TRP A 158 0.31 14.72 -1.50
N VAL A 159 0.28 15.01 -2.81
CA VAL A 159 1.00 16.16 -3.39
C VAL A 159 0.39 17.47 -2.90
N GLY A 160 -0.94 17.59 -2.88
CA GLY A 160 -1.63 18.76 -2.32
C GLY A 160 -1.31 18.95 -0.83
N GLN A 161 -1.43 17.90 -0.02
CA GLN A 161 -1.10 17.97 1.41
C GLN A 161 0.37 18.31 1.67
N ALA A 162 1.29 17.74 0.89
CA ALA A 162 2.71 18.01 1.00
C ALA A 162 3.02 19.48 0.68
N ARG A 163 2.33 20.09 -0.29
CA ARG A 163 2.46 21.52 -0.60
C ARG A 163 2.04 22.39 0.58
N ASP A 164 0.91 22.08 1.20
CA ASP A 164 0.41 22.84 2.36
C ASP A 164 1.37 22.72 3.56
N LEU A 165 1.88 21.52 3.83
CA LEU A 165 2.84 21.27 4.91
C LEU A 165 4.20 21.93 4.63
N ALA A 166 4.68 21.87 3.39
CA ALA A 166 5.91 22.53 2.98
C ALA A 166 5.79 24.05 3.09
N ALA A 167 4.65 24.64 2.69
CA ALA A 167 4.39 26.07 2.82
C ALA A 167 4.35 26.49 4.30
N LYS A 168 3.71 25.70 5.16
CA LYS A 168 3.66 25.96 6.61
C LYS A 168 5.03 25.87 7.27
N LYS A 169 5.89 24.94 6.84
CA LYS A 169 7.27 24.80 7.35
C LYS A 169 8.20 25.89 6.80
N GLY A 170 8.07 26.27 5.53
CA GLY A 170 8.89 27.29 4.87
C GLY A 170 8.53 28.74 5.23
N GLY A 171 7.29 28.99 5.67
CA GLY A 171 6.85 30.30 6.16
C GLY A 171 7.18 30.58 7.63
N ALA A 172 7.84 29.64 8.32
CA ALA A 172 8.27 29.76 9.71
C ALA A 172 9.74 30.24 9.84
N ALA A 173 10.25 30.94 8.83
CA ALA A 173 11.60 31.53 8.79
C ALA A 173 11.55 33.05 8.94
#